data_AF-A0A257QPW1-F1
#
_entry.id   AF-A0A257QPW1-F1
#
_cell.length_a   1.000
_cell.length_b   1.000
_cell.length_c   1.000
_cell.angle_alpha   90.00
_cell.angle_beta   90.00
_cell.angle_gamma   90.00
#
_symmetry.space_group_name_H-M   'P 1'
#
loop_
_entity.id
_entity.type
_entity.pdbx_description
1 polymer ?
#
loop_
_entity_poly.entity_id
_entity_poly.type
_entity_poly.pdbx_seq_one_letter_code
_entity_poly.pdbx_strand_id
1 'polypeptide(L)' 'MTKKLTPGQTEYERQRAAKAGKTLDAWMREKAAREEAAKKIPVKAAPPKKKGLIGRLLDKAHKPI' A
#
# COMPACT_ATOMS: atom_id res chain seq x y z
N MET A 1 16.06 5.28 -5.66
CA MET A 1 15.26 5.75 -6.80
C MET A 1 14.03 6.49 -6.28
N THR A 2 14.02 7.82 -6.36
CA THR A 2 12.82 8.64 -6.13
C THR A 2 11.84 8.36 -7.27
N LYS A 3 10.80 7.54 -7.00
CA LYS A 3 9.73 7.30 -7.97
C LYS A 3 9.05 8.65 -8.24
N LYS A 4 9.17 9.17 -9.46
CA LYS A 4 8.38 10.33 -9.90
C LYS A 4 6.89 9.96 -9.81
N LEU A 5 6.14 10.72 -9.04
CA LEU A 5 4.69 10.57 -8.92
C LEU A 5 4.01 10.96 -10.23
N THR A 6 2.96 10.24 -10.61
CA THR A 6 2.11 10.66 -11.74
C THR A 6 1.33 11.92 -11.36
N PRO A 7 0.84 12.71 -12.33
CA PRO A 7 0.06 13.92 -12.05
C PRO A 7 -1.13 13.67 -11.13
N GLY A 8 -1.85 12.56 -11.32
CA GLY A 8 -2.98 12.18 -10.46
C GLY A 8 -2.57 11.82 -9.04
N GLN A 9 -1.41 11.19 -8.85
CA GLN A 9 -0.88 10.89 -7.52
C GLN A 9 -0.44 12.16 -6.79
N THR A 10 0.17 13.11 -7.50
CA THR A 10 0.57 14.40 -6.94
C THR A 10 -0.62 15.16 -6.38
N GLU A 11 -1.75 15.19 -7.11
CA GLU A 11 -2.95 15.91 -6.66
C GLU A 11 -3.61 15.24 -5.45
N TYR A 12 -3.60 13.90 -5.41
CA TYR A 12 -4.06 13.14 -4.26
C TYR A 12 -3.22 13.43 -3.01
N GLU A 13 -1.89 13.46 -3.14
CA GLU A 13 -0.98 13.79 -2.04
C GLU A 13 -1.06 15.28 -1.65
N ARG A 14 -1.34 16.19 -2.60
CA ARG A 14 -1.56 17.61 -2.30
C ARG A 14 -2.80 17.81 -1.42
N GLN A 15 -3.91 17.12 -1.71
CA GLN A 15 -5.11 17.19 -0.87
C GLN A 15 -4.86 16.68 0.55
N ARG A 16 -4.03 15.63 0.69
CA ARG A 16 -3.63 15.09 1.99
C ARG A 16 -2.70 16.03 2.74
N ALA A 17 -1.74 16.65 2.05
CA ALA A 17 -0.87 17.65 2.61
C ALA A 17 -1.68 18.86 3.12
N ALA A 18 -2.63 19.34 2.33
CA ALA A 18 -3.55 20.41 2.73
C ALA A 18 -4.39 20.02 3.96
N LYS A 19 -4.93 18.80 4.02
CA LYS A 19 -5.64 18.29 5.21
C LYS A 19 -4.76 18.25 6.46
N ALA A 20 -3.47 17.99 6.30
CA ALA A 20 -2.50 17.98 7.39
C ALA A 20 -1.95 19.37 7.72
N GLY A 21 -2.36 20.43 7.00
CA GLY A 21 -1.82 21.79 7.16
C GLY A 21 -0.34 21.90 6.75
N LYS A 22 0.14 21.03 5.86
CA LYS A 22 1.55 20.94 5.45
C LYS A 22 1.70 21.23 3.96
N THR A 23 2.91 21.62 3.57
CA THR A 23 3.28 21.68 2.15
C THR A 23 3.46 20.26 1.59
N LEU A 24 3.31 20.11 0.27
CA LEU A 24 3.47 18.82 -0.40
C LEU A 24 4.84 18.18 -0.14
N ASP A 25 5.91 18.98 -0.16
CA ASP A 25 7.28 18.50 0.12
C ASP A 25 7.41 17.96 1.56
N ALA A 26 6.94 18.74 2.56
CA ALA A 26 6.97 18.33 3.95
C ALA A 26 6.16 17.04 4.19
N TRP A 27 5.00 16.93 3.56
CA TRP A 27 4.17 15.73 3.59
C TRP A 27 4.87 14.50 2.98
N MET A 28 5.53 14.68 1.83
CA MET A 28 6.27 13.62 1.16
C MET A 28 7.48 13.14 1.97
N ARG A 29 8.20 14.06 2.63
CA ARG A 29 9.34 13.72 3.50
C ARG A 29 8.89 12.94 4.73
N GLU A 30 7.79 13.34 5.36
CA GLU A 30 7.21 12.61 6.49
C GLU A 30 6.72 11.21 6.09
N LYS A 31 6.09 11.09 4.91
CA LYS A 31 5.66 9.79 4.37
C LYS A 31 6.85 8.87 4.13
N ALA A 32 7.93 9.37 3.54
CA ALA A 32 9.15 8.59 3.33
C ALA A 32 9.76 8.11 4.66
N ALA A 33 9.79 8.97 5.68
CA ALA A 33 10.26 8.60 7.02
C ALA A 33 9.37 7.52 7.66
N ARG A 34 8.04 7.59 7.47
CA ARG A 34 7.09 6.57 7.94
C ARG A 34 7.23 5.24 7.21
N GLU A 35 7.46 5.24 5.89
CA GLU A 35 7.69 4.02 5.13
C GLU A 35 9.00 3.33 5.56
N GLU A 36 10.06 4.10 5.80
CA GLU A 36 11.32 3.57 6.33
C GLU A 36 11.17 2.99 7.75
N ALA A 37 10.33 3.60 8.60
CA ALA A 37 9.99 3.03 9.90
C ALA A 37 9.13 1.77 9.78
N ALA A 38 8.18 1.74 8.84
CA ALA A 38 7.29 0.59 8.62
C ALA A 38 8.04 -0.63 8.07
N LYS A 39 9.09 -0.45 7.27
CA LYS A 39 9.96 -1.55 6.82
C LYS A 39 10.74 -2.23 7.96
N LYS A 40 10.94 -1.53 9.08
CA LYS A 40 11.64 -2.05 10.27
C LYS A 40 10.72 -2.77 11.23
N ILE A 41 9.40 -2.67 11.06
CA ILE A 41 8.45 -3.46 11.83
C ILE A 41 8.32 -4.80 11.11
N PRO A 42 8.80 -5.93 11.68
CA PRO A 42 8.56 -7.23 11.08
C PRO A 42 7.06 -7.42 10.97
N VAL A 43 6.57 -7.64 9.75
CA VAL A 43 5.18 -7.96 9.48
C VAL A 43 4.86 -9.21 10.27
N LYS A 44 4.23 -9.03 11.43
CA LYS A 44 3.72 -10.12 12.25
C LYS A 44 2.85 -10.97 11.32
N ALA A 45 3.22 -12.25 11.19
CA ALA A 45 2.72 -13.17 10.17
C ALA A 45 1.25 -12.89 9.82
N ALA A 46 1.02 -12.42 8.59
CA ALA A 46 -0.33 -12.13 8.15
C ALA A 46 -1.16 -13.42 8.27
N PRO A 47 -2.38 -13.36 8.84
CA PRO A 47 -3.22 -14.53 8.96
C PRO A 47 -3.42 -15.15 7.58
N PRO A 48 -3.51 -16.50 7.47
CA PRO A 48 -3.61 -17.17 6.19
C PRO A 48 -4.79 -16.58 5.40
N LYS A 49 -4.48 -15.98 4.24
CA LYS A 49 -5.48 -15.31 3.40
C LYS A 49 -6.51 -16.35 2.99
N LYS A 50 -7.77 -16.14 3.41
CA LYS A 50 -8.89 -16.98 3.00
C LYS A 50 -8.95 -17.00 1.47
N LYS A 51 -9.00 -18.19 0.87
CA LYS A 51 -9.14 -18.36 -0.59
C LYS A 51 -10.41 -17.62 -1.06
N GLY A 52 -10.21 -16.57 -1.86
CA GLY A 52 -11.29 -15.82 -2.50
C GLY A 52 -12.00 -16.64 -3.58
N LEU A 53 -12.96 -16.03 -4.28
CA LEU A 53 -13.81 -16.71 -5.27
C LEU A 53 -13.00 -17.48 -6.33
N ILE A 54 -11.98 -16.85 -6.91
CA ILE A 54 -11.08 -17.48 -7.90
C ILE A 54 -10.30 -18.65 -7.29
N GLY A 55 -9.80 -18.48 -6.06
CA GLY A 55 -9.07 -19.53 -5.36
C GLY A 55 -9.93 -20.77 -5.05
N ARG A 56 -11.24 -20.59 -4.87
CA ARG A 56 -12.19 -21.70 -4.69
C ARG A 56 -12.50 -22.41 -6.01
N LEU A 57 -12.59 -21.67 -7.12
CA LEU A 57 -12.82 -22.25 -8.45
C LEU A 57 -11.65 -23.15 -8.88
N LEU A 58 -10.41 -22.71 -8.66
CA LEU A 58 -9.22 -23.53 -8.96
C LEU A 58 -9.15 -24.80 -8.09
N ASP A 59 -9.52 -24.70 -6.82
CA ASP A 59 -9.56 -25.86 -5.91
C ASP A 59 -10.56 -26.92 -6.39
N LYS A 60 -11.72 -26.48 -6.90
CA LYS A 60 -12.73 -27.35 -7.50
C LYS A 60 -12.24 -27.99 -8.81
N ALA A 61 -11.51 -27.25 -9.64
CA ALA A 61 -10.94 -27.76 -10.88
C ALA A 61 -9.81 -28.77 -10.66
N HIS A 62 -9.04 -28.63 -9.58
CA HIS A 62 -7.92 -29.51 -9.25
C HIS A 62 -8.31 -30.72 -8.38
N LYS A 63 -9.60 -30.92 -8.08
CA LYS A 63 -10.09 -32.09 -7.34
C LYS A 63 -10.68 -33.10 -8.33
N PRO A 64 -9.90 -34.06 -8.84
CA PRO A 64 -10.48 -35.17 -9.60
C PRO A 64 -11.36 -36.02 -8.66
N ILE A 65 -12.48 -36.50 -9.21
CA ILE A 65 -13.42 -37.45 -8.56
C ILE A 65 -12.70 -38.76 -8.26
#